data_AF-A0A445CIS6-F1
#
_entry.id   AF-A0A445CIS6-F1
#
_cell.length_a   1.000
_cell.length_b   1.000
_cell.length_c   1.000
_cell.angle_alpha   90.00
_cell.angle_beta   90.00
_cell.angle_gamma   90.00
#
_symmetry.space_group_name_H-M   'P 1'
#
loop_
_entity.id
_entity.type
_entity.pdbx_description
1 polymer ?
#
loop_
_entity_poly.entity_id
_entity_poly.type
_entity_poly.pdbx_seq_one_letter_code
_entity_poly.pdbx_strand_id
1 'polypeptide(L)'
;MANKLATRRDLLDRWRGIQMEEEEDDGDIPDPSKRHLLHLRKEQWFADAYNFLICLPCESHFWCGFWDIMGPLLETFYNYFKDDRHDSPLRRLWKRISDEMKRCLQCVSQHHQAQDMYNMEYESSSIGPLLDVLHKLDNERVTLHLRDINTKLAGEEYNPACDNAEVVNLLYEVCFLLLSTIPSFNTLDKAPLYG
;
A
#
# COMPACT_ATOMS: atom_id res chain seq x y z
N MET A 1 4.51 -4.28 31.01
CA MET A 1 5.09 -5.46 30.32
C MET A 1 5.74 -4.93 29.05
N ALA A 2 7.03 -5.21 28.81
CA ALA A 2 7.63 -4.85 27.54
C ALA A 2 6.90 -5.64 26.45
N ASN A 3 6.08 -4.98 25.64
CA ASN A 3 5.42 -5.62 24.50
C ASN A 3 6.53 -6.13 23.58
N LYS A 4 6.74 -7.45 23.58
CA LYS A 4 7.64 -8.08 22.63
C LYS A 4 7.06 -7.79 21.24
N LEU A 5 7.76 -6.97 20.45
CA LEU A 5 7.37 -6.70 19.07
C LEU A 5 7.27 -8.05 18.33
N ALA A 6 6.16 -8.25 17.62
CA ALA A 6 5.96 -9.44 16.80
C ALA A 6 7.08 -9.54 15.77
N THR A 7 7.59 -10.74 15.51
CA THR A 7 8.56 -10.91 14.43
C THR A 7 7.83 -10.98 13.09
N ARG A 8 8.54 -10.73 11.98
CA ARG A 8 8.00 -10.93 10.62
C ARG A 8 7.39 -12.32 10.47
N ARG A 9 8.09 -13.36 10.95
CA ARG A 9 7.61 -14.75 10.86
C ARG A 9 6.29 -14.93 11.60
N ASP A 10 6.20 -14.42 12.83
CA ASP A 10 4.99 -14.53 13.64
C ASP A 10 3.79 -13.86 12.96
N LEU A 11 4.00 -12.68 12.35
CA LEU A 11 2.96 -11.97 11.61
C LEU A 11 2.49 -12.77 10.39
N LEU A 12 3.41 -13.32 9.60
CA LEU A 12 3.05 -14.10 8.41
C LEU A 12 2.34 -15.41 8.75
N ASP A 13 2.78 -16.10 9.80
CA ASP A 13 2.12 -17.33 10.27
C ASP A 13 0.68 -17.04 10.73
N ARG A 14 0.47 -15.94 11.45
CA ARG A 14 -0.87 -15.50 11.89
C ARG A 14 -1.76 -15.06 10.72
N TRP A 15 -1.21 -14.32 9.75
CA TRP A 15 -1.97 -13.88 8.59
C TRP A 15 -2.47 -15.06 7.76
N ARG A 16 -1.61 -16.05 7.49
CA ARG A 16 -2.00 -17.29 6.82
C ARG A 16 -3.14 -18.01 7.54
N GLY A 17 -3.09 -18.08 8.87
CA GLY A 17 -4.17 -18.66 9.67
C GLY A 17 -5.50 -17.91 9.52
N ILE A 18 -5.46 -16.57 9.51
CA ILE A 18 -6.65 -15.74 9.29
C ILE A 18 -7.24 -15.99 7.90
N GLN A 19 -6.41 -16.05 6.85
CA GLN A 19 -6.88 -16.30 5.48
C GLN A 19 -7.56 -17.67 5.33
N MET A 20 -6.97 -18.73 5.89
CA MET A 20 -7.59 -20.06 5.88
C MET A 20 -8.94 -20.08 6.60
N GLU A 21 -9.06 -19.36 7.73
CA GLU A 21 -10.34 -19.25 8.45
C GLU A 21 -11.39 -18.40 7.69
N GLU A 22 -10.97 -17.36 6.96
CA GLU A 22 -11.86 -16.55 6.09
C GLU A 22 -12.42 -17.40 4.93
N GLU A 23 -11.62 -18.27 4.32
CA GLU A 23 -12.05 -19.17 3.23
C GLU A 23 -12.99 -20.29 3.71
N GLU A 24 -12.83 -20.77 4.94
CA GLU A 24 -13.65 -21.84 5.52
C GLU A 24 -15.04 -21.36 6.03
N ASP A 25 -15.19 -20.07 6.34
CA ASP A 25 -16.45 -19.48 6.86
C ASP A 25 -17.45 -19.07 5.76
N ASP A 26 -17.11 -19.27 4.48
CA ASP A 26 -17.96 -18.93 3.32
C ASP A 26 -19.11 -19.95 3.08
N GLY A 27 -19.49 -20.71 4.12
CA GLY A 27 -20.61 -21.65 4.11
C GLY A 27 -21.97 -20.99 4.37
N ASP A 28 -23.07 -21.69 4.02
CA ASP A 28 -24.45 -21.16 3.99
C ASP A 28 -24.99 -20.58 5.31
N ILE A 29 -24.37 -20.84 6.48
CA ILE A 29 -24.78 -20.29 7.78
C ILE A 29 -23.54 -19.80 8.55
N PRO A 30 -23.23 -18.49 8.49
CA PRO A 30 -22.12 -17.91 9.23
C PRO A 30 -22.34 -18.00 10.74
N ASP A 31 -21.38 -18.53 11.50
CA ASP A 31 -21.42 -18.49 12.96
C ASP A 31 -20.97 -17.10 13.44
N PRO A 32 -21.86 -16.27 14.03
CA PRO A 32 -21.52 -14.91 14.44
C PRO A 32 -20.35 -14.86 15.44
N SER A 33 -20.18 -15.92 16.24
CA SER A 33 -19.11 -16.00 17.24
C SER A 33 -17.75 -16.21 16.58
N LYS A 34 -17.69 -17.04 15.53
CA LYS A 34 -16.46 -17.25 14.74
C LYS A 34 -16.08 -15.99 13.99
N ARG A 35 -17.05 -15.33 13.35
CA ARG A 35 -16.83 -14.06 12.65
C ARG A 35 -16.28 -12.97 13.59
N HIS A 36 -16.86 -12.86 14.78
CA HIS A 36 -16.37 -11.90 15.78
C HIS A 36 -14.93 -12.19 16.23
N LEU A 37 -14.61 -13.47 16.48
CA LEU A 37 -13.26 -13.89 16.84
C LEU A 37 -12.25 -13.61 15.72
N LEU A 38 -12.63 -13.87 14.47
CA LEU A 38 -11.83 -13.60 13.29
C LEU A 38 -11.53 -12.11 13.15
N HIS A 39 -12.56 -11.26 13.28
CA HIS A 39 -12.37 -9.80 13.30
C HIS A 39 -11.40 -9.35 14.39
N LEU A 40 -11.53 -9.86 15.61
CA LEU A 40 -10.61 -9.51 16.71
C LEU A 40 -9.17 -9.93 16.42
N ARG A 41 -8.97 -11.12 15.85
CA ARG A 41 -7.63 -11.60 15.44
C ARG A 41 -7.02 -10.74 14.35
N LYS A 42 -7.84 -10.31 13.39
CA LYS A 42 -7.46 -9.43 12.29
C LYS A 42 -7.08 -8.03 12.79
N GLU A 43 -7.89 -7.44 13.68
CA GLU A 43 -7.57 -6.18 14.35
C GLU A 43 -6.25 -6.25 15.12
N GLN A 44 -6.04 -7.32 15.90
CA GLN A 44 -4.80 -7.54 16.62
C GLN A 44 -3.60 -7.71 15.66
N TRP A 45 -3.81 -8.40 14.53
CA TRP A 45 -2.79 -8.53 13.50
C TRP A 45 -2.42 -7.18 12.89
N PHE A 46 -3.40 -6.35 12.53
CA PHE A 46 -3.15 -5.01 11.99
C PHE A 46 -2.39 -4.12 12.96
N ALA A 47 -2.73 -4.15 14.26
CA ALA A 47 -2.01 -3.40 15.27
C ALA A 47 -0.54 -3.85 15.39
N ASP A 48 -0.29 -5.16 15.40
CA ASP A 48 1.06 -5.70 15.51
C ASP A 48 1.89 -5.46 14.24
N ALA A 49 1.28 -5.60 13.06
CA ALA A 49 1.90 -5.31 11.76
C ALA A 49 2.28 -3.84 11.63
N TYR A 50 1.38 -2.92 12.02
CA TYR A 50 1.67 -1.50 12.07
C TYR A 50 2.86 -1.20 12.98
N ASN A 51 2.86 -1.73 14.22
CA ASN A 51 3.93 -1.51 15.18
C ASN A 51 5.27 -2.09 14.68
N PHE A 52 5.24 -3.27 14.04
CA PHE A 52 6.41 -3.86 13.42
C PHE A 52 7.00 -2.94 12.35
N LEU A 53 6.18 -2.52 11.38
CA LEU A 53 6.63 -1.69 10.25
C LEU A 53 7.11 -0.31 10.71
N ILE A 54 6.34 0.40 11.54
CA ILE A 54 6.69 1.78 11.93
C ILE A 54 7.99 1.85 12.76
N CYS A 55 8.34 0.76 13.46
CA CYS A 55 9.58 0.65 14.23
C CYS A 55 10.80 0.23 13.40
N LEU A 56 10.63 -0.13 12.12
CA LEU A 56 11.77 -0.46 11.25
C LEU A 56 12.68 0.77 11.05
N PRO A 57 14.00 0.60 10.88
CA PRO A 57 14.91 1.68 10.47
C PRO A 57 14.48 2.35 9.16
N CYS A 58 14.85 3.62 8.93
CA CYS A 58 14.46 4.35 7.72
C CYS A 58 15.01 3.74 6.42
N GLU A 59 16.11 2.99 6.52
CA GLU A 59 16.74 2.26 5.42
C GLU A 59 15.98 0.97 5.06
N SER A 60 15.10 0.51 5.96
CA SER A 60 14.26 -0.66 5.76
C SER A 60 12.94 -0.24 5.13
N HIS A 61 12.83 -0.50 3.82
CA HIS A 61 11.65 -0.11 3.06
C HIS A 61 10.51 -1.12 3.19
N PHE A 62 9.27 -0.65 3.32
CA PHE A 62 8.08 -1.47 3.46
C PHE A 62 7.84 -2.31 2.21
N TRP A 63 7.84 -1.68 1.04
CA TRP A 63 7.51 -2.35 -0.21
C TRP A 63 8.64 -3.24 -0.75
N CYS A 64 9.90 -2.88 -0.55
CA CYS A 64 11.01 -3.72 -1.05
C CYS A 64 11.28 -4.91 -0.12
N GLY A 65 11.19 -4.71 1.20
CA GLY A 65 11.62 -5.70 2.18
C GLY A 65 10.48 -6.49 2.83
N PHE A 66 9.29 -5.89 2.94
CA PHE A 66 8.19 -6.36 3.80
C PHE A 66 6.83 -6.24 3.09
N TRP A 67 6.81 -6.42 1.76
CA TRP A 67 5.58 -6.36 0.95
C TRP A 67 4.52 -7.36 1.41
N ASP A 68 4.95 -8.51 1.93
CA ASP A 68 4.13 -9.60 2.48
C ASP A 68 3.40 -9.21 3.78
N ILE A 69 3.83 -8.14 4.44
CA ILE A 69 3.13 -7.52 5.57
C ILE A 69 2.40 -6.26 5.11
N MET A 70 3.07 -5.42 4.32
CA MET A 70 2.51 -4.14 3.86
C MET A 70 1.27 -4.34 2.99
N GLY A 71 1.27 -5.34 2.11
CA GLY A 71 0.15 -5.70 1.26
C GLY A 71 -1.13 -5.87 2.07
N PRO A 72 -1.25 -6.92 2.91
CA PRO A 72 -2.41 -7.11 3.77
C PRO A 72 -2.77 -5.91 4.65
N LEU A 73 -1.77 -5.18 5.15
CA LEU A 73 -1.99 -4.00 5.98
C LEU A 73 -2.71 -2.87 5.22
N LEU A 74 -2.65 -2.83 3.88
CA LEU A 74 -3.40 -1.85 3.08
C LEU A 74 -4.91 -1.94 3.31
N GLU A 75 -5.46 -3.08 3.73
CA GLU A 75 -6.89 -3.19 4.07
C GLU A 75 -7.30 -2.15 5.13
N THR A 76 -6.40 -1.76 6.02
CA THR A 76 -6.69 -0.72 7.01
C THR A 76 -7.01 0.66 6.39
N PHE A 77 -6.60 0.92 5.15
CA PHE A 77 -6.84 2.17 4.43
C PHE A 77 -8.31 2.38 4.03
N TYR A 78 -9.19 1.36 4.08
CA TYR A 78 -10.65 1.59 4.02
C TYR A 78 -11.12 2.63 5.04
N ASN A 79 -10.37 2.80 6.14
CA ASN A 79 -10.68 3.72 7.22
C ASN A 79 -9.81 4.99 7.19
N TYR A 80 -8.99 5.23 6.17
CA TYR A 80 -8.03 6.35 6.14
C TYR A 80 -8.68 7.71 6.38
N PHE A 81 -9.79 8.00 5.69
CA PHE A 81 -10.53 9.26 5.83
C PHE A 81 -11.54 9.27 6.97
N LYS A 82 -11.64 8.19 7.77
CA LYS A 82 -12.51 8.16 8.96
C LYS A 82 -11.83 8.80 10.19
N ASP A 83 -10.51 8.95 10.17
CA ASP A 83 -9.74 9.62 11.23
C ASP A 83 -9.05 10.89 10.70
N ASP A 84 -9.58 12.05 11.08
CA ASP A 84 -9.09 13.36 10.65
C ASP A 84 -7.85 13.83 11.40
N ARG A 85 -7.42 13.14 12.46
CA ARG A 85 -6.23 13.53 13.21
C ARG A 85 -5.00 13.43 12.33
N HIS A 86 -4.21 14.50 12.27
CA HIS A 86 -2.97 14.56 11.48
C HIS A 86 -1.94 13.52 11.90
N ASP A 87 -1.98 13.09 13.16
CA ASP A 87 -1.05 12.13 13.73
C ASP A 87 -1.65 10.72 13.86
N SER A 88 -2.76 10.43 13.14
CA SER A 88 -3.35 9.11 13.11
C SER A 88 -2.37 8.06 12.59
N PRO A 89 -2.48 6.79 13.05
CA PRO A 89 -1.57 5.72 12.62
C PRO A 89 -1.45 5.60 11.10
N LEU A 90 -2.57 5.67 10.38
CA LEU A 90 -2.60 5.56 8.91
C LEU A 90 -1.93 6.75 8.22
N ARG A 91 -2.05 7.97 8.74
CA ARG A 91 -1.33 9.13 8.17
C ARG A 91 0.17 9.04 8.40
N ARG A 92 0.60 8.56 9.57
CA ARG A 92 2.02 8.30 9.85
C ARG A 92 2.57 7.20 8.94
N LEU A 93 1.82 6.12 8.75
CA LEU A 93 2.16 5.03 7.85
C LEU A 93 2.28 5.54 6.40
N TRP A 94 1.26 6.25 5.92
CA TRP A 94 1.22 6.81 4.57
C TRP A 94 2.36 7.80 4.33
N LYS A 95 2.67 8.67 5.31
CA LYS A 95 3.81 9.57 5.22
C LYS A 95 5.12 8.80 5.00
N ARG A 96 5.34 7.73 5.77
CA ARG A 96 6.54 6.91 5.62
C ARG A 96 6.60 6.20 4.26
N ILE A 97 5.49 5.59 3.81
CA ILE A 97 5.39 4.99 2.47
C ILE A 97 5.71 6.03 1.39
N SER A 98 5.15 7.24 1.53
CA SER A 98 5.36 8.34 0.60
C SER A 98 6.83 8.73 0.51
N ASP A 99 7.51 8.88 1.65
CA ASP A 99 8.92 9.26 1.71
C ASP A 99 9.83 8.17 1.11
N GLU A 100 9.50 6.90 1.30
CA GLU A 100 10.21 5.77 0.68
C GLU A 100 10.03 5.77 -0.85
N MET A 101 8.81 5.96 -1.34
CA MET A 101 8.52 5.99 -2.79
C MET A 101 9.18 7.17 -3.52
N LYS A 102 9.36 8.31 -2.85
CA LYS A 102 10.14 9.44 -3.42
C LYS A 102 11.59 9.05 -3.75
N ARG A 103 12.17 8.14 -2.96
CA ARG A 103 13.60 7.81 -2.99
C ARG A 103 13.92 6.45 -3.59
N CYS A 104 12.92 5.58 -3.73
CA CYS A 104 13.11 4.20 -4.17
C CYS A 104 12.11 3.82 -5.27
N LEU A 105 12.63 3.68 -6.48
CA LEU A 105 11.86 3.24 -7.65
C LEU A 105 11.18 1.87 -7.43
N GLN A 106 11.86 0.94 -6.76
CA GLN A 106 11.30 -0.37 -6.47
C GLN A 106 10.09 -0.28 -5.52
N CYS A 107 10.08 0.66 -4.56
CA CYS A 107 8.90 0.89 -3.73
C CYS A 107 7.71 1.39 -4.56
N VAL A 108 7.94 2.30 -5.52
CA VAL A 108 6.89 2.78 -6.43
C VAL A 108 6.31 1.61 -7.23
N SER A 109 7.19 0.81 -7.86
CA SER A 109 6.75 -0.33 -8.68
C SER A 109 5.96 -1.36 -7.87
N GLN A 110 6.44 -1.73 -6.68
CA GLN A 110 5.78 -2.73 -5.84
C GLN A 110 4.44 -2.23 -5.25
N HIS A 111 4.37 -0.95 -4.89
CA HIS A 111 3.12 -0.32 -4.42
C HIS A 111 2.02 -0.40 -5.46
N HIS A 112 2.34 -0.03 -6.70
CA HIS A 112 1.38 -0.09 -7.79
C HIS A 112 1.06 -1.53 -8.22
N GLN A 113 2.06 -2.42 -8.26
CA GLN A 113 1.83 -3.84 -8.51
C GLN A 113 0.88 -4.46 -7.48
N ALA A 114 0.99 -4.09 -6.20
CA ALA A 114 0.07 -4.56 -5.17
C ALA A 114 -1.38 -4.10 -5.44
N GLN A 115 -1.58 -2.85 -5.89
CA GLN A 115 -2.91 -2.35 -6.29
C GLN A 115 -3.47 -3.13 -7.50
N ASP A 116 -2.64 -3.44 -8.49
CA ASP A 116 -3.04 -4.26 -9.64
C ASP A 116 -3.43 -5.68 -9.22
N MET A 117 -2.66 -6.30 -8.32
CA MET A 117 -2.98 -7.61 -7.74
C MET A 117 -4.33 -7.58 -7.01
N TYR A 118 -4.59 -6.57 -6.20
CA TYR A 118 -5.88 -6.38 -5.54
C TYR A 118 -7.05 -6.31 -6.54
N ASN A 119 -6.86 -5.60 -7.65
CA ASN A 119 -7.87 -5.49 -8.70
C ASN A 119 -8.09 -6.80 -9.47
N MET A 120 -7.09 -7.69 -9.52
CA MET A 120 -7.16 -8.99 -10.18
C MET A 120 -7.73 -10.10 -9.28
N GLU A 121 -7.40 -10.08 -7.98
CA GLU A 121 -7.70 -11.15 -7.03
C GLU A 121 -9.07 -11.01 -6.37
N TYR A 122 -9.61 -9.79 -6.27
CA TYR A 122 -10.84 -9.51 -5.52
C TYR A 122 -11.95 -8.95 -6.42
N GLU A 123 -13.21 -9.19 -6.02
CA GLU A 123 -14.36 -8.59 -6.68
C GLU A 123 -14.34 -7.06 -6.59
N SER A 124 -14.57 -6.40 -7.73
CA SER A 124 -14.56 -4.94 -7.84
C SER A 124 -15.49 -4.23 -6.85
N SER A 125 -16.64 -4.83 -6.51
CA SER A 125 -17.59 -4.31 -5.51
C SER A 125 -17.00 -4.23 -4.11
N SER A 126 -16.12 -5.17 -3.75
CA SER A 126 -15.46 -5.24 -2.45
C SER A 126 -14.20 -4.37 -2.44
N ILE A 127 -13.34 -4.53 -3.44
CA ILE A 127 -12.01 -3.91 -3.46
C ILE A 127 -11.98 -2.47 -4.00
N GLY A 128 -12.96 -2.11 -4.84
CA GLY A 128 -13.05 -0.79 -5.48
C GLY A 128 -12.93 0.38 -4.51
N PRO A 129 -13.66 0.41 -3.38
CA PRO A 129 -13.56 1.50 -2.41
C PRO A 129 -12.17 1.65 -1.77
N LEU A 130 -11.39 0.57 -1.63
CA LEU A 130 -10.01 0.67 -1.15
C LEU A 130 -9.10 1.27 -2.22
N LEU A 131 -9.21 0.78 -3.46
CA LEU A 131 -8.44 1.31 -4.59
C LEU A 131 -8.73 2.78 -4.83
N ASP A 132 -9.98 3.22 -4.70
CA ASP A 132 -10.34 4.65 -4.78
C ASP A 132 -9.63 5.50 -3.72
N VAL A 133 -9.51 4.98 -2.49
CA VAL A 133 -8.76 5.66 -1.43
C VAL A 133 -7.28 5.73 -1.78
N LEU A 134 -6.66 4.61 -2.20
CA LEU A 134 -5.23 4.56 -2.53
C LEU A 134 -4.91 5.45 -3.73
N HIS A 135 -5.70 5.40 -4.81
CA HIS A 135 -5.57 6.28 -5.96
C HIS A 135 -5.67 7.75 -5.57
N LYS A 136 -6.60 8.12 -4.69
CA LYS A 136 -6.71 9.51 -4.22
C LYS A 136 -5.44 9.94 -3.47
N LEU A 137 -4.92 9.09 -2.60
CA LEU A 137 -3.70 9.37 -1.85
C LEU A 137 -2.46 9.45 -2.75
N ASP A 138 -2.36 8.59 -3.76
CA ASP A 138 -1.31 8.63 -4.76
C ASP A 138 -1.35 9.92 -5.57
N ASN A 139 -2.53 10.31 -6.06
CA ASN A 139 -2.69 11.57 -6.79
C ASN A 139 -2.29 12.78 -5.94
N GLU A 140 -2.72 12.84 -4.67
CA GLU A 140 -2.34 13.90 -3.74
C GLU A 140 -0.82 13.94 -3.53
N ARG A 141 -0.21 12.79 -3.26
CA ARG A 141 1.24 12.67 -3.02
C ARG A 141 2.07 13.06 -4.24
N VAL A 142 1.75 12.52 -5.42
CA VAL A 142 2.46 12.82 -6.68
C VAL A 142 2.31 14.30 -7.04
N THR A 143 1.11 14.86 -6.89
CA THR A 143 0.85 16.29 -7.15
C THR A 143 1.68 17.19 -6.23
N LEU A 144 1.75 16.86 -4.95
CA LEU A 144 2.58 17.61 -3.99
C LEU A 144 4.06 17.50 -4.34
N HIS A 145 4.54 16.31 -4.69
CA HIS A 145 5.94 16.10 -5.07
C HIS A 145 6.31 16.86 -6.35
N LEU A 146 5.44 16.86 -7.36
CA LEU A 146 5.60 17.67 -8.58
C LEU A 146 5.68 19.16 -8.25
N ARG A 147 4.83 19.65 -7.34
CA ARG A 147 4.86 21.05 -6.92
C ARG A 147 6.18 21.38 -6.23
N ASP A 148 6.65 20.53 -5.32
CA ASP A 148 7.89 20.75 -4.58
C ASP A 148 9.11 20.83 -5.54
N ILE A 149 9.22 19.91 -6.50
CA ILE A 149 10.27 19.93 -7.52
C ILE A 149 10.18 21.19 -8.39
N ASN A 150 8.98 21.56 -8.84
CA ASN A 150 8.78 22.77 -9.64
C ASN A 150 9.14 24.04 -8.87
N THR A 151 8.85 24.10 -7.57
CA THR A 151 9.27 25.22 -6.70
C THR A 151 10.79 25.28 -6.60
N LYS A 152 11.48 24.16 -6.39
CA LYS A 152 12.96 24.11 -6.40
C LYS A 152 13.56 24.60 -7.72
N LEU A 153 12.98 24.18 -8.85
CA LEU A 153 13.41 24.61 -10.19
C LEU A 153 13.21 26.11 -10.40
N ALA A 154 12.04 26.63 -10.06
CA ALA A 154 11.72 28.06 -10.20
C ALA A 154 12.55 28.95 -9.27
N GLY A 155 12.95 28.43 -8.11
CA GLY A 155 13.81 29.12 -7.14
C GLY A 155 15.31 28.99 -7.41
N GLU A 156 15.72 28.30 -8.49
CA GLU A 156 17.12 27.95 -8.77
C GLU A 156 17.82 27.15 -7.65
N GLU A 157 17.04 26.48 -6.80
CA GLU A 157 17.52 25.64 -5.68
C GLU A 157 17.75 24.18 -6.11
N TYR A 158 17.40 23.84 -7.36
CA TYR A 158 17.55 22.50 -7.91
C TYR A 158 19.01 22.10 -8.05
N ASN A 159 19.40 20.99 -7.45
CA ASN A 159 20.72 20.41 -7.55
C ASN A 159 20.66 19.06 -8.30
N PRO A 160 21.09 18.99 -9.57
CA PRO A 160 21.07 17.75 -10.34
C PRO A 160 21.80 16.56 -9.69
N ALA A 161 22.82 16.80 -8.86
CA ALA A 161 23.54 15.73 -8.18
C ALA A 161 22.71 15.06 -7.06
N CYS A 162 21.71 15.77 -6.53
CA CYS A 162 20.89 15.29 -5.42
C CYS A 162 19.45 14.98 -5.86
N ASP A 163 18.86 15.85 -6.68
CA ASP A 163 17.43 15.83 -6.99
C ASP A 163 17.08 14.95 -8.20
N ASN A 164 18.03 14.65 -9.11
CA ASN A 164 17.76 13.87 -10.31
C ASN A 164 17.15 12.49 -10.00
N ALA A 165 17.59 11.83 -8.92
CA ALA A 165 17.05 10.52 -8.53
C ALA A 165 15.57 10.61 -8.14
N GLU A 166 15.18 11.63 -7.37
CA GLU A 166 13.79 11.87 -6.98
C GLU A 166 12.93 12.23 -8.21
N VAL A 167 13.48 13.02 -9.15
CA VAL A 167 12.79 13.34 -10.42
C VAL A 167 12.57 12.10 -11.28
N VAL A 168 13.55 11.20 -11.39
CA VAL A 168 13.38 9.95 -12.15
C VAL A 168 12.27 9.09 -11.55
N ASN A 169 12.23 8.94 -10.21
CA ASN A 169 11.17 8.20 -9.54
C ASN A 169 9.79 8.84 -9.79
N LEU A 170 9.71 10.18 -9.69
CA LEU A 170 8.48 10.92 -9.93
C LEU A 170 7.99 10.81 -11.38
N LEU A 171 8.90 10.91 -12.35
CA LEU A 171 8.56 10.75 -13.77
C LEU A 171 8.08 9.33 -14.07
N TYR A 172 8.75 8.32 -13.51
CA TYR A 172 8.29 6.94 -13.64
C TYR A 172 6.87 6.76 -13.12
N GLU A 173 6.58 7.31 -11.95
CA GLU A 173 5.29 7.22 -11.30
C GLU A 173 4.18 7.96 -12.05
N VAL A 174 4.46 9.18 -12.53
CA VAL A 174 3.55 9.94 -13.39
C VAL A 174 3.26 9.16 -14.68
N CYS A 175 4.29 8.58 -15.30
CA CYS A 175 4.11 7.73 -16.48
C CYS A 175 3.23 6.52 -16.17
N PHE A 176 3.46 5.84 -15.04
CA PHE A 176 2.65 4.71 -14.62
C PHE A 176 1.18 5.12 -14.48
N LEU A 177 0.88 6.15 -13.69
CA LEU A 177 -0.49 6.65 -13.47
C LEU A 177 -1.17 7.08 -14.78
N LEU A 178 -0.45 7.77 -15.67
CA LEU A 178 -0.99 8.17 -16.97
C LEU A 178 -1.31 6.95 -17.84
N LEU A 179 -0.44 5.95 -17.88
CA LEU A 179 -0.68 4.72 -18.64
C LEU A 179 -1.88 3.93 -18.10
N SER A 180 -2.09 3.88 -16.78
CA SER A 180 -3.25 3.24 -16.16
C SER A 180 -4.58 3.87 -16.60
N THR A 181 -4.59 5.15 -16.99
CA THR A 181 -5.79 5.86 -17.48
C THR A 181 -6.07 5.66 -18.97
N ILE A 182 -5.16 5.04 -19.72
CA ILE A 182 -5.31 4.81 -21.16
C ILE A 182 -5.99 3.44 -21.39
N PRO A 183 -7.25 3.39 -21.88
CA PRO A 183 -8.01 2.13 -22.01
C PRO A 183 -7.36 1.10 -22.96
N SER A 184 -6.55 1.56 -23.92
CA SER A 184 -5.92 0.71 -24.93
C SER A 184 -4.68 -0.05 -24.47
N PHE A 185 -4.12 0.26 -23.29
CA PHE A 185 -3.04 -0.55 -22.69
C PHE A 185 -3.57 -1.67 -21.80
N ASN A 186 -4.75 -1.51 -21.19
CA ASN A 186 -5.41 -2.53 -20.36
C ASN A 186 -5.95 -3.74 -21.16
N THR A 187 -5.89 -3.70 -22.49
CA THR A 187 -6.39 -4.76 -23.38
C THR A 187 -5.29 -5.53 -24.10
N LEU A 188 -4.02 -5.09 -24.06
CA LEU A 188 -2.94 -5.73 -24.80
C LEU A 188 -2.40 -7.00 -24.13
N ASP A 189 -2.62 -7.20 -22.82
CA ASP A 189 -2.28 -8.45 -22.11
C ASP A 189 -3.40 -9.52 -22.13
N LYS A 190 -4.53 -9.26 -22.81
CA LYS A 190 -5.66 -10.20 -22.91
C LYS A 190 -5.78 -10.91 -24.27
N ALA A 191 -4.70 -10.99 -25.04
CA ALA A 191 -4.65 -11.89 -26.20
C ALA A 191 -4.11 -13.25 -25.74
N PRO A 192 -4.92 -14.33 -25.68
CA PRO A 192 -4.37 -15.65 -25.46
C PRO A 192 -3.55 -16.03 -26.70
N LEU A 193 -2.26 -16.27 -26.50
CA LEU A 193 -1.42 -16.96 -27.48
C LEU A 193 -1.86 -18.42 -27.55
N TYR A 194 -2.94 -18.69 -28.27
CA TYR A 194 -3.22 -20.01 -28.83
C TYR A 194 -2.75 -20.00 -30.29
N GLY A 195 -1.60 -20.64 -30.51
CA GLY A 195 -1.20 -21.25 -31.78
C GLY A 195 -1.24 -22.76 -31.63
#